data_AF-A0A7Z2W271-F1
#
_entry.id   AF-A0A7Z2W271-F1
#
_cell.length_a   1.000
_cell.length_b   1.000
_cell.length_c   1.000
_cell.angle_alpha   90.00
_cell.angle_beta   90.00
_cell.angle_gamma   90.00
#
_symmetry.space_group_name_H-M   'P 1'
#
loop_
_entity.id
_entity.type
_entity.pdbx_description
1 polymer ?
#
loop_
_entity_poly.entity_id
_entity_poly.type
_entity_poly.pdbx_seq_one_letter_code
_entity_poly.pdbx_strand_id
1 'polypeptide(L)'
;MASAPYAKDGKWYIDKDPEDKRYYVADVTNDLTDSATTAASVQCVVAGVAVLEGPTIQGTKIVVKLGGFDTAPNASNFCTFRVTCANSEQFDRTIYFNRVDN
;
A
#
# COMPACT_ATOMS: atom_id res chain seq x y z
N MET A 1 -3.63 -5.63 -17.64
CA MET A 1 -3.05 -4.31 -17.29
C MET A 1 -3.18 -4.12 -15.78
N ALA A 2 -2.22 -3.45 -15.14
CA ALA A 2 -2.39 -3.03 -13.74
C ALA A 2 -3.46 -1.94 -13.69
N SER A 3 -4.39 -2.06 -12.76
CA SER A 3 -5.43 -1.07 -12.47
C SER A 3 -4.76 0.20 -11.93
N ALA A 4 -5.04 1.33 -12.58
CA ALA A 4 -4.55 2.62 -12.07
C ALA A 4 -5.28 2.96 -10.76
N PRO A 5 -4.62 3.63 -9.80
CA PRO A 5 -5.28 4.10 -8.60
C PRO A 5 -6.41 5.09 -8.93
N TYR A 6 -7.52 5.04 -8.20
CA TYR A 6 -8.65 5.95 -8.38
C TYR A 6 -9.25 6.38 -7.04
N ALA A 7 -9.80 7.59 -6.99
CA ALA A 7 -10.44 8.13 -5.80
C ALA A 7 -11.92 7.70 -5.74
N LYS A 8 -12.36 7.20 -4.58
CA LYS A 8 -13.76 6.84 -4.30
C LYS A 8 -14.03 7.05 -2.80
N ASP A 9 -15.16 7.66 -2.45
CA ASP A 9 -15.58 7.88 -1.05
C ASP A 9 -14.48 8.53 -0.16
N GLY A 10 -13.71 9.47 -0.73
CA GLY A 10 -12.61 10.15 -0.03
C GLY A 10 -11.35 9.30 0.19
N LYS A 11 -11.25 8.13 -0.42
CA LYS A 11 -10.13 7.18 -0.31
C LYS A 11 -9.55 6.86 -1.68
N TRP A 12 -8.28 6.48 -1.69
CA TRP A 12 -7.59 5.98 -2.89
C TRP A 12 -7.66 4.46 -2.94
N TYR A 13 -8.22 3.95 -4.03
CA TYR A 13 -8.39 2.53 -4.29
C TYR A 13 -7.51 2.05 -5.44
N ILE A 14 -7.14 0.78 -5.37
CA ILE A 14 -6.57 0.01 -6.48
C ILE A 14 -7.38 -1.28 -6.57
N ASP A 15 -7.74 -1.70 -7.78
CA ASP A 15 -8.37 -3.00 -7.97
C ASP A 15 -7.40 -4.12 -7.59
N LYS A 16 -7.87 -5.05 -6.75
CA LYS A 16 -7.08 -6.20 -6.32
C LYS A 16 -6.85 -7.15 -7.50
N ASP A 17 -5.63 -7.66 -7.61
CA ASP A 17 -5.32 -8.75 -8.54
C ASP A 17 -5.98 -10.04 -8.02
N PRO A 18 -6.94 -10.63 -8.75
CA PRO A 18 -7.68 -11.81 -8.26
C PRO A 18 -6.78 -13.04 -8.14
N GLU A 19 -5.62 -13.05 -8.80
CA GLU A 19 -4.67 -14.16 -8.77
C GLU A 19 -3.54 -13.98 -7.74
N ASP A 20 -3.49 -12.83 -7.05
CA ASP A 20 -2.44 -12.49 -6.06
C ASP A 20 -1.00 -12.62 -6.58
N LYS A 21 -0.79 -12.45 -7.89
CA LYS A 21 0.53 -12.59 -8.53
C LYS A 21 1.32 -11.29 -8.55
N ARG A 22 0.67 -10.15 -8.31
CA ARG A 22 1.26 -8.81 -8.45
C ARG A 22 1.86 -8.28 -7.15
N TYR A 23 2.93 -7.51 -7.31
CA TYR A 23 3.44 -6.62 -6.27
C TYR A 23 2.72 -5.27 -6.34
N TYR A 24 2.55 -4.65 -5.18
CA TYR A 24 2.01 -3.31 -5.03
C TYR A 24 3.15 -2.36 -4.65
N VAL A 25 3.15 -1.18 -5.27
CA VAL A 25 4.20 -0.19 -5.12
C VAL A 25 3.58 1.13 -4.64
N ALA A 26 4.11 1.67 -3.55
CA ALA A 26 3.86 3.04 -3.13
C ALA A 26 5.08 3.90 -3.46
N ASP A 27 4.88 4.96 -4.25
CA ASP A 27 5.89 5.97 -4.50
C ASP A 27 5.76 7.08 -3.45
N VAL A 28 6.79 7.24 -2.61
CA VAL A 28 6.82 8.22 -1.52
C VAL A 28 7.82 9.34 -1.79
N THR A 29 8.17 9.58 -3.07
CA THR A 29 9.15 10.60 -3.47
C THR A 29 8.78 11.98 -2.93
N ASN A 30 7.53 12.39 -3.05
CA ASN A 30 7.09 13.72 -2.59
C ASN A 30 7.23 13.85 -1.07
N ASP A 31 6.78 12.84 -0.31
CA ASP A 31 6.90 12.83 1.15
C ASP A 31 8.35 13.02 1.60
N LEU A 32 9.26 12.24 1.01
CA LEU A 32 10.68 12.28 1.33
C LEU A 32 11.33 13.60 0.90
N THR A 33 10.87 14.19 -0.20
CA THR A 33 11.39 15.47 -0.72
C THR A 33 10.94 16.64 0.15
N ASP A 34 9.65 16.68 0.52
CA ASP A 34 9.09 17.73 1.37
C ASP A 34 9.70 17.71 2.77
N SER A 35 9.98 16.52 3.30
CA SER A 35 10.68 16.32 4.58
C SER A 35 12.21 16.40 4.48
N ALA A 36 12.78 16.57 3.28
CA ALA A 36 14.22 16.56 3.01
C ALA A 36 14.95 15.38 3.70
N THR A 37 14.40 14.17 3.57
CA THR A 37 14.84 12.96 4.31
C THR A 37 14.83 11.71 3.42
N THR A 38 15.18 10.56 3.98
CA THR A 38 15.10 9.25 3.31
C THR A 38 14.31 8.26 4.16
N ALA A 39 13.67 7.28 3.52
CA ALA A 39 12.99 6.20 4.22
C ALA A 39 14.03 5.26 4.87
N ALA A 40 13.90 5.02 6.18
CA ALA A 40 14.79 4.15 6.95
C ALA A 40 14.17 2.77 7.20
N SER A 41 12.89 2.72 7.52
CA SER A 41 12.16 1.46 7.70
C SER A 41 10.69 1.61 7.33
N VAL A 42 10.04 0.48 7.02
CA VAL A 42 8.63 0.44 6.69
C VAL A 42 7.94 -0.75 7.35
N GLN A 43 6.73 -0.54 7.82
CA GLN A 43 5.84 -1.59 8.31
C GLN A 43 4.51 -1.53 7.57
N CYS A 44 3.93 -2.70 7.27
CA CYS A 44 2.59 -2.80 6.71
C CYS A 44 1.58 -3.12 7.81
N VAL A 45 0.56 -2.28 7.94
CA VAL A 45 -0.65 -2.55 8.72
C VAL A 45 -1.77 -2.89 7.74
N VAL A 46 -2.30 -4.10 7.81
CA VAL A 46 -3.29 -4.61 6.85
C VAL A 46 -4.61 -4.96 7.53
N ALA A 47 -5.70 -4.84 6.78
CA ALA A 47 -6.99 -5.42 7.12
C ALA A 47 -7.66 -5.95 5.85
N GLY A 48 -8.36 -7.08 5.94
CA GLY A 48 -9.02 -7.73 4.80
C GLY A 48 -8.08 -8.32 3.74
N VAL A 49 -6.80 -7.95 3.75
CA VAL A 49 -5.73 -8.54 2.92
C VAL A 49 -4.61 -9.09 3.80
N ALA A 50 -3.75 -9.91 3.23
CA ALA A 50 -2.60 -10.51 3.89
C ALA A 50 -1.29 -10.10 3.20
N VAL A 51 -0.24 -9.91 3.99
CA VAL A 51 1.12 -9.72 3.48
C VAL A 51 1.70 -11.08 3.12
N LEU A 52 1.92 -11.32 1.83
CA LEU A 52 2.57 -12.55 1.33
C LEU A 52 4.10 -12.40 1.35
N GLU A 53 4.59 -11.21 1.00
CA GLU A 53 6.01 -10.85 1.09
C GLU A 53 6.11 -9.46 1.69
N GLY A 54 6.97 -9.32 2.73
CA GLY A 54 7.10 -8.10 3.52
C GLY A 54 7.52 -6.88 2.71
N PRO A 55 7.21 -5.66 3.19
CA PRO A 55 7.55 -4.45 2.47
C PRO A 55 9.07 -4.25 2.40
N THR A 56 9.55 -3.83 1.23
CA THR A 56 10.95 -3.48 0.99
C THR A 56 11.05 -2.06 0.45
N ILE A 57 12.08 -1.31 0.91
CA ILE A 57 12.38 0.03 0.41
C ILE A 57 13.36 -0.10 -0.76
N GLN A 58 13.01 0.50 -1.89
CA GLN A 58 13.81 0.56 -3.11
C GLN A 58 13.93 2.02 -3.56
N GLY A 59 14.88 2.75 -2.96
CA GLY A 59 14.98 4.20 -3.13
C GLY A 59 13.77 4.91 -2.54
N THR A 60 13.01 5.63 -3.36
CA THR A 60 11.76 6.32 -2.95
C THR A 60 10.51 5.47 -3.11
N LYS A 61 10.66 4.18 -3.45
CA LYS A 61 9.55 3.26 -3.65
C LYS A 61 9.49 2.23 -2.54
N ILE A 62 8.28 1.87 -2.15
CA ILE A 62 8.01 0.79 -1.21
C ILE A 62 7.27 -0.31 -1.97
N VAL A 63 7.80 -1.52 -1.94
CA VAL A 63 7.26 -2.68 -2.67
C VAL A 63 6.81 -3.73 -1.67
N VAL A 64 5.58 -4.22 -1.81
CA VAL A 64 5.01 -5.29 -0.97
C VAL A 64 4.22 -6.27 -1.85
N LYS A 65 4.15 -7.54 -1.45
CA LYS A 65 3.23 -8.48 -2.06
C LYS A 65 2.07 -8.74 -1.13
N LEU A 66 0.86 -8.52 -1.65
CA LEU A 66 -0.38 -8.66 -0.89
C LEU A 66 -1.27 -9.69 -1.58
N GLY A 67 -1.88 -10.55 -0.78
CA GLY A 67 -2.83 -11.56 -1.23
C GLY A 67 -4.06 -11.60 -0.33
N GLY A 68 -5.00 -12.45 -0.71
CA GLY A 68 -6.29 -12.55 -0.04
C GLY A 68 -7.15 -11.31 -0.22
N PHE A 69 -8.43 -11.48 0.10
CA PHE A 69 -9.43 -10.42 0.09
C PHE A 69 -10.61 -10.86 0.95
N ASP A 70 -10.98 -10.06 1.95
CA ASP A 70 -12.13 -10.32 2.78
C ASP A 70 -13.41 -9.89 2.03
N THR A 71 -14.31 -10.85 1.85
CA THR A 71 -15.53 -10.72 1.09
C THR A 71 -16.74 -10.41 1.95
N ALA A 72 -16.56 -10.18 3.26
CA ALA A 72 -17.66 -9.75 4.12
C ALA A 72 -18.23 -8.39 3.63
N PRO A 73 -19.55 -8.15 3.74
CA PRO A 73 -20.19 -6.94 3.22
C PRO A 73 -19.60 -5.61 3.72
N ASN A 74 -18.98 -5.62 4.91
CA ASN A 74 -18.37 -4.44 5.55
C ASN A 74 -16.84 -4.57 5.68
N ALA A 75 -16.21 -5.48 4.94
CA ALA A 75 -14.78 -5.67 4.98
C ALA A 75 -14.04 -4.40 4.53
N SER A 76 -13.10 -3.94 5.35
CA SER A 76 -12.17 -2.89 4.94
C SER A 76 -10.89 -3.54 4.45
N ASN A 77 -10.77 -3.67 3.14
CA ASN A 77 -9.60 -4.23 2.48
C ASN A 77 -8.57 -3.11 2.25
N PHE A 78 -7.51 -3.07 3.04
CA PHE A 78 -6.47 -2.04 2.91
C PHE A 78 -5.08 -2.51 3.36
N CYS A 79 -4.07 -1.78 2.90
CA CYS A 79 -2.72 -1.82 3.42
C CYS A 79 -2.23 -0.39 3.68
N THR A 80 -1.80 -0.12 4.91
CA THR A 80 -1.12 1.10 5.32
C THR A 80 0.37 0.84 5.45
N PHE A 81 1.17 1.57 4.68
CA PHE A 81 2.61 1.66 4.85
C PHE A 81 2.91 2.73 5.89
N ARG A 82 3.39 2.30 7.06
CA ARG A 82 3.97 3.18 8.06
C ARG A 82 5.45 3.31 7.80
N VAL A 83 5.87 4.46 7.33
CA VAL A 83 7.26 4.75 6.98
C VAL A 83 7.89 5.51 8.14
N THR A 84 9.05 5.04 8.59
CA THR A 84 9.93 5.81 9.49
C THR A 84 11.12 6.29 8.69
N CYS A 85 11.35 7.59 8.71
CA CYS A 85 12.41 8.26 8.00
C CYS A 85 13.70 8.30 8.81
N ALA A 86 14.82 8.59 8.15
CA ALA A 86 16.15 8.70 8.79
C ALA A 86 16.22 9.83 9.82
N ASN A 87 15.41 10.88 9.66
CA ASN A 87 15.23 11.97 10.61
C ASN A 87 14.22 11.66 11.74
N SER A 88 13.80 10.40 11.89
CA SER A 88 12.78 9.92 12.85
C SER A 88 11.35 10.40 12.61
N GLU A 89 11.08 11.15 11.54
CA GLU A 89 9.70 11.46 11.14
C GLU A 89 8.97 10.17 10.72
N GLN A 90 7.66 10.17 10.94
CA GLN A 90 6.79 9.08 10.50
C GLN A 90 5.64 9.62 9.69
N PHE A 91 5.31 8.89 8.62
CA PHE A 91 4.11 9.14 7.85
C PHE A 91 3.46 7.83 7.42
N ASP A 92 2.15 7.90 7.22
CA ASP A 92 1.33 6.76 6.80
C ASP A 92 0.85 6.99 5.36
N ARG A 93 0.90 5.92 4.55
CA ARG A 93 0.29 5.87 3.21
C ARG A 93 -0.63 4.66 3.12
N THR A 94 -1.90 4.90 2.88
CA THR A 94 -2.91 3.83 2.83
C THR A 94 -3.40 3.61 1.41
N ILE A 95 -3.39 2.35 0.98
CA ILE A 95 -4.03 1.90 -0.24
C ILE A 95 -5.23 1.05 0.15
N TYR A 96 -6.40 1.38 -0.38
CA TYR A 96 -7.58 0.53 -0.27
C TYR A 96 -7.70 -0.38 -1.50
N PHE A 97 -8.25 -1.57 -1.30
CA PHE A 97 -8.43 -2.53 -2.37
C PHE A 97 -9.90 -2.69 -2.71
N ASN A 98 -10.20 -2.58 -4.00
CA ASN A 98 -11.51 -2.91 -4.52
C ASN A 98 -11.49 -4.31 -5.12
N ARG A 99 -12.58 -5.06 -4.91
CA ARG A 99 -12.75 -6.37 -5.53
C ARG A 99 -13.09 -6.18 -7.00
N VAL A 100 -12.41 -6.92 -7.87
CA VAL A 100 -12.85 -7.11 -9.26
C VAL A 100 -13.40 -8.51 -9.36
N ASP A 101 -14.72 -8.59 -9.38
CA ASP A 101 -15.39 -9.81 -9.81
C ASP A 101 -15.28 -9.88 -11.33
N ASN A 102 -14.55 -10.88 -11.82
CA ASN A 102 -14.58 -11.25 -13.23
C ASN A 102 -15.87 -12.02 -13.54
#